data_AF-A0A7C6GH12-F1
#
_entry.id   AF-A0A7C6GH12-F1
#
_cell.length_a   1.000
_cell.length_b   1.000
_cell.length_c   1.000
_cell.angle_alpha   90.00
_cell.angle_beta   90.00
_cell.angle_gamma   90.00
#
_symmetry.space_group_name_H-M   'P 1'
#
loop_
_entity.id
_entity.type
_entity.pdbx_description
1 polymer ?
#
loop_
_entity_poly.entity_id
_entity_poly.type
_entity_poly.pdbx_seq_one_letter_code
_entity_poly.pdbx_strand_id
1 'polypeptide(L)'
;MLISENVRWDKEDKFGAICNDYLKHCDDEKFITARQCIQGLSAICEHSAKYNREIVDMLLKIDLNRRKDSQKSLLLMDIIEVLGKVAREQRDERVESYLGTEYERGNEKVKKAIKKFLEK
;
A
#
# COMPACT_ATOMS: atom_id res chain seq x y z
N MET A 1 11.95 3.60 -3.08
CA MET A 1 12.42 4.89 -2.49
C MET A 1 13.62 4.57 -1.60
N LEU A 2 14.71 5.35 -1.56
CA LEU A 2 15.94 4.93 -0.82
C LEU A 2 15.69 4.51 0.64
N ILE A 3 14.82 5.23 1.36
CA ILE A 3 14.47 4.90 2.75
C ILE A 3 13.72 3.56 2.84
N SER A 4 12.79 3.28 1.92
CA SER A 4 12.01 2.04 1.95
C SER A 4 12.87 0.80 1.67
N GLU A 5 13.82 0.91 0.76
CA GLU A 5 14.76 -0.18 0.43
C GLU A 5 15.67 -0.55 1.61
N ASN A 6 16.01 0.43 2.46
CA ASN A 6 16.92 0.22 3.58
C ASN A 6 16.32 -0.61 4.72
N VAL A 7 14.99 -0.76 4.76
CA VAL A 7 14.30 -1.56 5.79
C VAL A 7 14.83 -2.99 5.86
N ARG A 8 15.27 -3.57 4.73
CA ARG A 8 15.84 -4.92 4.69
C ARG A 8 17.10 -5.12 5.54
N TRP A 9 17.79 -4.03 5.88
CA TRP A 9 19.00 -4.06 6.72
C TRP A 9 18.83 -3.29 8.04
N ASP A 10 17.62 -2.84 8.35
CA ASP A 10 17.33 -1.96 9.47
C ASP A 10 17.25 -2.74 10.80
N LYS A 11 18.42 -3.17 11.29
CA LYS A 11 18.53 -3.89 12.58
C LYS A 11 18.23 -3.01 13.79
N GLU A 12 18.39 -1.70 13.65
CA GLU A 12 18.22 -0.71 14.72
C GLU A 12 16.83 -0.08 14.72
N ASP A 13 15.92 -0.52 13.85
CA ASP A 13 14.55 -0.03 13.75
C ASP A 13 14.43 1.49 13.46
N LYS A 14 15.39 2.03 12.69
CA LYS A 14 15.43 3.46 12.31
C LYS A 14 14.22 3.86 11.49
N PHE A 15 13.66 2.95 10.69
CA PHE A 15 12.42 3.21 9.97
C PHE A 15 11.26 3.42 10.94
N GLY A 16 11.20 2.68 12.05
CA GLY A 16 10.15 2.82 13.06
C GLY A 16 10.06 4.23 13.61
N ALA A 17 11.20 4.89 13.81
CA ALA A 17 11.27 6.28 14.27
C ALA A 17 10.66 7.30 13.28
N ILE A 18 10.66 7.00 11.97
CA ILE A 18 10.14 7.89 10.92
C ILE A 18 8.87 7.35 10.25
N CYS A 19 8.36 6.19 10.67
CA CYS A 19 7.28 5.48 10.00
C CYS A 19 6.03 6.37 9.84
N ASN A 20 5.63 7.03 10.92
CA ASN A 20 4.48 7.95 10.88
C ASN A 20 4.67 9.11 9.92
N ASP A 21 5.88 9.69 9.84
CA ASP A 21 6.16 10.79 8.92
C ASP A 21 6.22 10.33 7.47
N TYR A 22 6.78 9.15 7.22
CA TYR A 22 6.73 8.50 5.92
C TYR A 22 5.29 8.28 5.47
N LEU A 23 4.43 7.72 6.34
CA LEU A 23 3.05 7.39 6.02
C LEU A 23 2.20 8.63 5.70
N LYS A 24 2.46 9.78 6.33
CA LYS A 24 1.79 11.05 5.97
C LYS A 24 1.97 11.42 4.50
N HIS A 25 3.13 11.11 3.92
CA HIS A 25 3.39 11.39 2.51
C HIS A 25 2.65 10.45 1.55
N CYS A 26 2.01 9.38 2.02
CA CYS A 26 1.21 8.50 1.15
C CYS A 26 -0.08 9.17 0.64
N ASP A 27 -0.54 10.25 1.29
CA ASP A 27 -1.63 11.09 0.78
C ASP A 27 -1.19 12.54 0.49
N ASP A 28 0.08 12.72 0.10
CA ASP A 28 0.63 14.04 -0.25
C ASP A 28 -0.17 14.73 -1.38
N GLU A 29 -0.33 16.05 -1.32
CA GLU A 29 -1.02 16.82 -2.37
C GLU A 29 -0.39 16.60 -3.74
N LYS A 30 0.94 16.47 -3.77
CA LYS A 30 1.68 16.14 -4.98
C LYS A 30 1.53 14.66 -5.28
N PHE A 31 0.75 14.36 -6.32
CA PHE A 31 0.49 12.99 -6.78
C PHE A 31 1.74 12.12 -6.91
N ILE A 32 2.84 12.65 -7.46
CA ILE A 32 4.08 11.87 -7.65
C ILE A 32 4.70 11.50 -6.29
N THR A 33 4.67 12.40 -5.31
CA THR A 33 5.15 12.12 -3.94
C THR A 33 4.32 11.01 -3.31
N ALA A 34 2.99 11.15 -3.30
CA ALA A 34 2.07 10.14 -2.79
C ALA A 34 2.32 8.78 -3.39
N ARG A 35 2.44 8.74 -4.72
CA ARG A 35 2.68 7.51 -5.46
C ARG A 35 4.00 6.84 -5.09
N GLN A 36 5.09 7.61 -5.04
CA GLN A 36 6.41 7.07 -4.68
C GLN A 36 6.44 6.52 -3.26
N CYS A 37 5.77 7.18 -2.32
CA CYS A 37 5.68 6.71 -0.95
C CYS A 37 4.90 5.39 -0.85
N ILE A 38 3.73 5.28 -1.50
CA ILE A 38 2.94 4.04 -1.52
C ILE A 38 3.72 2.90 -2.18
N GLN A 39 4.36 3.15 -3.32
CA GLN A 39 5.20 2.14 -3.98
C GLN A 39 6.35 1.67 -3.09
N GLY A 40 6.96 2.59 -2.32
CA GLY A 40 7.98 2.22 -1.35
C GLY A 40 7.46 1.33 -0.22
N LEU A 41 6.20 1.49 0.24
CA LEU A 41 5.61 0.58 1.23
C LEU A 41 5.61 -0.87 0.75
N SER A 42 5.51 -1.09 -0.54
CA SER A 42 5.57 -2.42 -1.15
C SER A 42 6.89 -3.15 -0.83
N ALA A 43 8.02 -2.42 -0.80
CA ALA A 43 9.33 -2.96 -0.42
C ALA A 43 9.44 -3.16 1.10
N ILE A 44 8.81 -2.30 1.89
CA ILE A 44 8.77 -2.43 3.35
C ILE A 44 8.04 -3.71 3.75
N CYS A 45 6.84 -3.94 3.18
CA CYS A 45 6.04 -5.14 3.46
C CYS A 45 6.74 -6.44 3.03
N GLU A 46 7.62 -6.41 2.02
CA GLU A 46 8.42 -7.59 1.62
C GLU A 46 9.47 -7.99 2.65
N HIS A 47 9.92 -7.04 3.47
CA HIS A 47 11.07 -7.25 4.36
C HIS A 47 10.70 -7.22 5.84
N SER A 48 9.56 -6.61 6.20
CA SER A 48 9.11 -6.52 7.58
C SER A 48 7.60 -6.40 7.68
N ALA A 49 6.98 -7.35 8.40
CA ALA A 49 5.55 -7.28 8.74
C ALA A 49 5.26 -6.32 9.91
N LYS A 50 6.30 -5.76 10.56
CA LYS A 50 6.17 -4.95 11.78
C LYS A 50 5.25 -3.73 11.61
N TYR A 51 5.25 -3.14 10.41
CA TYR A 51 4.53 -1.90 10.10
C TYR A 51 3.23 -2.13 9.34
N ASN A 52 2.83 -3.39 9.12
CA ASN A 52 1.68 -3.71 8.29
C ASN A 52 0.40 -3.08 8.81
N ARG A 53 0.23 -3.00 10.13
CA ARG A 53 -0.97 -2.42 10.74
C ARG A 53 -1.08 -0.93 10.42
N GLU A 54 -0.01 -0.17 10.62
CA GLU A 54 0.07 1.26 10.36
C GLU A 54 -0.07 1.55 8.86
N ILE A 55 0.52 0.70 8.01
CA ILE A 55 0.39 0.76 6.56
C ILE A 55 -1.07 0.57 6.14
N VAL A 56 -1.75 -0.46 6.64
CA VAL A 56 -3.17 -0.70 6.34
C VAL A 56 -4.02 0.47 6.82
N ASP A 57 -3.80 0.95 8.05
CA ASP A 57 -4.53 2.08 8.61
C ASP A 57 -4.39 3.35 7.77
N MET A 58 -3.20 3.61 7.20
CA MET A 58 -2.97 4.77 6.33
C MET A 58 -3.61 4.57 4.95
N LEU A 59 -3.39 3.42 4.30
CA LEU A 59 -3.86 3.18 2.93
C LEU A 59 -5.39 3.18 2.83
N LEU A 60 -6.08 2.60 3.82
CA LEU A 60 -7.54 2.57 3.85
C LEU A 60 -8.16 3.96 4.10
N LYS A 61 -7.39 4.94 4.58
CA LYS A 61 -7.85 6.33 4.79
C LYS A 61 -7.64 7.22 3.56
N ILE A 62 -6.91 6.77 2.55
CA ILE A 62 -6.63 7.59 1.37
C ILE A 62 -7.93 7.82 0.59
N ASP A 63 -8.36 9.07 0.52
CA ASP A 63 -9.53 9.44 -0.28
C ASP A 63 -9.14 9.65 -1.75
N LEU A 64 -9.27 8.59 -2.53
CA LEU A 64 -9.02 8.62 -3.97
C LEU A 64 -9.96 9.60 -4.70
N ASN A 65 -11.14 9.93 -4.18
CA ASN A 65 -12.10 10.78 -4.90
C ASN A 65 -11.60 12.20 -5.12
N ARG A 66 -10.63 12.65 -4.30
CA ARG A 66 -9.97 13.97 -4.41
C ARG A 66 -9.01 14.08 -5.59
N ARG A 67 -8.65 12.97 -6.24
CA ARG A 67 -7.68 12.91 -7.34
C ARG A 67 -8.39 12.95 -8.69
N LYS A 68 -7.68 13.23 -9.79
CA LYS A 68 -8.23 13.08 -11.15
C LYS A 68 -8.32 11.60 -11.50
N ASP A 69 -9.24 11.19 -12.39
CA ASP A 69 -9.48 9.76 -12.66
C ASP A 69 -8.24 8.99 -13.13
N SER A 70 -7.38 9.62 -13.94
CA SER A 70 -6.10 9.03 -14.35
C SER A 70 -5.16 8.77 -13.17
N GLN A 71 -5.16 9.65 -12.16
CA GLN A 71 -4.38 9.51 -10.94
C GLN A 71 -5.00 8.49 -9.99
N LYS A 72 -6.33 8.46 -9.87
CA LYS A 72 -7.07 7.46 -9.07
C LYS A 72 -6.69 6.05 -9.49
N SER A 73 -6.75 5.78 -10.80
CA SER A 73 -6.44 4.47 -11.34
C SER A 73 -5.02 4.03 -10.98
N LEU A 74 -4.06 4.95 -11.02
CA LEU A 74 -2.67 4.66 -10.71
C LEU A 74 -2.45 4.39 -9.22
N LEU A 75 -2.98 5.26 -8.34
CA LEU A 75 -2.88 5.08 -6.89
C LEU A 75 -3.60 3.82 -6.43
N LEU A 76 -4.79 3.53 -6.97
CA LEU A 76 -5.53 2.32 -6.64
C LEU A 76 -4.70 1.06 -6.90
N MET A 77 -4.02 1.01 -8.06
CA MET A 77 -3.16 -0.13 -8.39
C MET A 77 -1.97 -0.26 -7.42
N ASP A 78 -1.36 0.86 -7.03
CA ASP A 78 -0.25 0.84 -6.08
C ASP A 78 -0.74 0.41 -4.67
N ILE A 79 -1.92 0.89 -4.23
CA ILE A 79 -2.57 0.48 -2.98
C ILE A 79 -2.86 -1.03 -2.98
N ILE A 80 -3.46 -1.55 -4.05
CA ILE A 80 -3.78 -2.98 -4.20
C ILE A 80 -2.52 -3.84 -4.13
N GLU A 81 -1.41 -3.41 -4.76
CA GLU A 81 -0.16 -4.16 -4.71
C GLU A 81 0.38 -4.25 -3.27
N VAL A 82 0.32 -3.16 -2.49
CA VAL A 82 0.78 -3.17 -1.09
C VAL A 82 -0.17 -3.99 -0.21
N LEU A 83 -1.48 -3.75 -0.30
CA LEU A 83 -2.48 -4.47 0.49
C LEU A 83 -2.50 -5.97 0.16
N GLY A 84 -2.32 -6.33 -1.11
CA GLY A 84 -2.21 -7.72 -1.54
C GLY A 84 -1.01 -8.44 -0.92
N LYS A 85 0.14 -7.76 -0.78
CA LYS A 85 1.29 -8.30 -0.06
C LYS A 85 0.99 -8.49 1.43
N VAL A 86 0.38 -7.49 2.07
CA VAL A 86 -0.03 -7.60 3.48
C VAL A 86 -0.97 -8.79 3.67
N ALA A 87 -1.95 -9.00 2.78
CA ALA A 87 -2.89 -10.11 2.87
C ALA A 87 -2.25 -11.50 2.72
N ARG A 88 -1.10 -11.62 2.05
CA ARG A 88 -0.36 -12.90 1.94
C ARG A 88 0.37 -13.25 3.23
N GLU A 89 0.89 -12.24 3.93
CA GLU A 89 1.68 -12.40 5.15
C GLU A 89 0.81 -12.49 6.42
N GLN A 90 -0.27 -11.71 6.48
CA GLN A 90 -1.18 -11.67 7.62
C GLN A 90 -2.64 -11.57 7.19
N ARG A 91 -3.53 -12.23 7.93
CA ARG A 91 -4.97 -12.00 7.78
C ARG A 91 -5.37 -10.69 8.43
N ASP A 92 -6.03 -9.83 7.66
CA ASP A 92 -6.66 -8.60 8.13
C ASP A 92 -8.00 -8.45 7.39
N GLU A 93 -9.11 -8.59 8.11
CA GLU A 93 -10.47 -8.57 7.54
C GLU A 93 -10.77 -7.26 6.79
N ARG A 94 -10.14 -6.15 7.20
CA ARG A 94 -10.32 -4.84 6.57
C ARG A 94 -9.67 -4.81 5.19
N VAL A 95 -8.51 -5.47 5.08
CA VAL A 95 -7.81 -5.62 3.80
C VAL A 95 -8.60 -6.54 2.87
N GLU A 96 -9.08 -7.67 3.37
CA GLU A 96 -9.90 -8.60 2.59
C GLU A 96 -11.20 -7.93 2.09
N SER A 97 -11.88 -7.19 2.96
CA SER A 97 -13.09 -6.44 2.60
C SER A 97 -12.82 -5.36 1.56
N TYR A 98 -11.73 -4.59 1.72
CA TYR A 98 -11.34 -3.57 0.75
C TYR A 98 -11.03 -4.19 -0.62
N LEU A 99 -10.16 -5.21 -0.66
CA LEU A 99 -9.80 -5.89 -1.91
C LEU A 99 -11.02 -6.56 -2.56
N GLY A 100 -11.92 -7.17 -1.79
CA GLY A 100 -13.17 -7.73 -2.31
C GLY A 100 -14.06 -6.67 -2.96
N THR A 101 -14.20 -5.51 -2.31
CA THR A 101 -14.95 -4.37 -2.85
C THR A 101 -14.33 -3.83 -4.15
N GLU A 102 -13.01 -3.68 -4.19
CA GLU A 102 -12.29 -3.26 -5.40
C GLU A 102 -12.37 -4.29 -6.53
N TYR A 103 -12.40 -5.57 -6.19
CA TYR A 103 -12.53 -6.66 -7.15
C TYR A 103 -13.91 -6.63 -7.84
N GLU A 104 -14.98 -6.45 -7.07
CA GLU A 104 -16.36 -6.36 -7.57
C GLU A 104 -16.54 -5.18 -8.53
N ARG A 105 -16.10 -3.99 -8.13
CA ARG A 105 -16.30 -2.74 -8.90
C ARG A 105 -15.21 -2.45 -9.93
N GLY A 106 -14.09 -3.14 -9.85
CA GLY A 106 -12.90 -2.88 -10.66
C GLY A 106 -13.02 -3.38 -12.11
N ASN A 107 -12.18 -2.83 -12.98
CA ASN A 107 -12.01 -3.34 -14.34
C ASN A 107 -11.14 -4.61 -14.36
N GLU A 108 -10.98 -5.23 -15.54
CA GLU A 108 -10.18 -6.46 -15.70
C GLU A 108 -8.74 -6.34 -15.18
N LYS A 109 -8.13 -5.15 -15.30
CA LYS A 109 -6.77 -4.92 -14.78
C LYS A 109 -6.73 -4.98 -13.25
N VAL A 110 -7.69 -4.35 -12.59
CA VAL A 110 -7.85 -4.38 -11.12
C VAL A 110 -8.12 -5.81 -10.65
N LYS A 111 -9.07 -6.49 -11.28
CA LYS A 111 -9.41 -7.88 -10.95
C LYS A 111 -8.22 -8.81 -11.07
N LYS A 112 -7.44 -8.70 -12.17
CA LYS A 112 -6.22 -9.47 -12.38
C LYS A 112 -5.16 -9.20 -11.32
N ALA A 113 -4.97 -7.93 -10.95
CA ALA A 113 -4.02 -7.56 -9.91
C ALA A 113 -4.39 -8.13 -8.55
N ILE A 114 -5.67 -8.14 -8.18
CA ILE A 114 -6.15 -8.72 -6.92
C ILE A 114 -6.01 -10.25 -6.94
N LYS A 115 -6.41 -10.92 -8.03
CA LYS A 115 -6.30 -12.39 -8.18
C LYS A 115 -4.88 -12.91 -7.97
N LYS A 116 -3.86 -12.18 -8.45
CA LYS A 116 -2.44 -12.50 -8.25
C LYS A 116 -2.10 -12.75 -6.76
N PHE A 117 -2.82 -12.15 -5.82
CA PHE A 117 -2.61 -12.31 -4.39
C PHE A 117 -3.55 -13.32 -3.72
N LEU A 118 -4.65 -13.71 -4.40
CA LEU A 118 -5.63 -14.68 -3.92
C LEU A 118 -5.31 -16.12 -4.37
N GLU A 119 -4.67 -16.28 -5.53
CA GLU A 119 -4.24 -17.58 -6.07
C GLU A 119 -2.91 -17.98 -5.39
N LYS A 120 -2.97 -19.03 -4.54
CA LYS A 120 -1.81 -19.64 -3.88
C LYS A 120 -1.08 -20.61 -4.80
#